data_AF-A0A3M7N3N4-F1
#
_entry.id   AF-A0A3M7N3N4-F1
#
_cell.length_a   1.000
_cell.length_b   1.000
_cell.length_c   1.000
_cell.angle_alpha   90.00
_cell.angle_beta   90.00
_cell.angle_gamma   90.00
#
_symmetry.space_group_name_H-M   'P 1'
#
loop_
_entity.id
_entity.type
_entity.pdbx_description
1 polymer ?
#
loop_
_entity_poly.entity_id
_entity_poly.type
_entity_poly.pdbx_seq_one_letter_code
_entity_poly.pdbx_strand_id
1 'polypeptide(L)'
;MAEISVDILVIGAGPTGLGAAKRLNQIDGPSWLIVDSNEVPGGLASTDVTKEGFLYDVGGHVIFSHYKYFDDCLDEALPSPDDWFTHQRISYVRYKGLWVPYPFQNNISVLPKDDQVRCIGGMIDAALEARVASTKPANFDEWIVRNTGVGVADAFMRPYNYKVWAVPTTDMQCAWLGERVAAPDLKKVTTNIILQKTAGNWGPNATFRFPARDGTGGIWIAVAKTLPEEKKRFGRDGTVTKVDADGKLVLLADGTRVRYQRLISTMAVDALTAAMAEPKLSQLASGLFYSTTHVIGVGVRGVRPERIGDKCWLYFPEDNAPFYRATIFSNYSPYNQPDKTAKEGPYWSIMVEVSESSKKPVEQSTLLKDCIQGLVNTDLLKPDDEIVSTYHRRFDHGYPTPSLGREAVLQELLPALLDKGIYSRGRFGSWRYEVGNQDHSFMLGVEAADNIVNGAAELTLNYPDFVNGRKNDERRLVEGAQLDGSSDGSGDGAAVLPAPSCLRRPACAVLPALSCLRFPADSLPAPTSSIDLPIMSTQVAPTIPPRPVKGSKGSEKAAAHGLSQLSDLPPRPIAKRLDRSVSPGNFPRSPLNEPFNALPLTRATSRDEAAQPDTARRPSVQYLPSVGQEGMEYAE
;
A
#
# COMPACT_ATOMS: atom_id res chain seq x y z
N MET A 1 -14.76 34.38 -21.31
CA MET A 1 -14.12 33.23 -20.65
C MET A 1 -14.04 32.13 -21.69
N ALA A 2 -12.88 31.48 -21.84
CA ALA A 2 -12.77 30.35 -22.77
C ALA A 2 -13.63 29.17 -22.26
N GLU A 3 -14.37 28.53 -23.17
CA GLU A 3 -15.15 27.33 -22.88
C GLU A 3 -14.59 26.18 -23.72
N ILE A 4 -14.24 25.08 -23.06
CA ILE A 4 -13.77 23.83 -23.67
C ILE A 4 -14.86 22.80 -23.40
N SER A 5 -15.18 21.96 -24.38
CA SER A 5 -16.11 20.84 -24.20
C SER A 5 -15.42 19.55 -24.62
N VAL A 6 -15.47 18.54 -23.75
CA VAL A 6 -14.92 17.20 -24.00
C VAL A 6 -15.91 16.14 -23.54
N ASP A 7 -15.79 14.94 -24.08
CA ASP A 7 -16.58 13.81 -23.60
C ASP A 7 -16.08 13.36 -22.23
N ILE A 8 -14.76 13.28 -22.06
CA ILE A 8 -14.11 12.79 -20.84
C ILE A 8 -13.06 13.79 -20.35
N LEU A 9 -13.31 14.38 -19.18
CA LEU A 9 -12.32 15.19 -18.49
C LEU A 9 -11.58 14.33 -17.45
N VAL A 10 -10.26 14.45 -17.39
CA VAL A 10 -9.40 13.82 -16.39
C VAL A 10 -8.79 14.91 -15.50
N ILE A 11 -8.99 14.83 -14.18
CA ILE A 11 -8.40 15.76 -13.20
C ILE A 11 -7.28 15.04 -12.44
N GLY A 12 -6.06 15.57 -12.57
CA GLY A 12 -4.83 15.05 -12.01
C GLY A 12 -4.02 14.27 -13.03
N ALA A 13 -2.71 14.47 -13.04
CA ALA A 13 -1.69 13.85 -13.89
C ALA A 13 -0.67 13.06 -13.06
N GLY A 14 -1.11 12.50 -11.94
CA GLY A 14 -0.44 11.38 -11.29
C GLY A 14 -0.66 10.07 -12.05
N PRO A 15 -0.17 8.92 -11.53
CA PRO A 15 -0.27 7.62 -12.20
C PRO A 15 -1.69 7.29 -12.69
N THR A 16 -2.72 7.53 -11.87
CA THR A 16 -4.11 7.26 -12.25
C THR A 16 -4.58 8.11 -13.43
N GLY A 17 -4.32 9.41 -13.40
CA GLY A 17 -4.76 10.28 -14.48
C GLY A 17 -4.03 10.00 -15.78
N LEU A 18 -2.72 9.74 -15.70
CA LEU A 18 -1.92 9.33 -16.85
C LEU A 18 -2.37 7.97 -17.39
N GLY A 19 -2.77 7.02 -16.54
CA GLY A 19 -3.36 5.75 -16.96
C GLY A 19 -4.66 5.92 -17.73
N ALA A 20 -5.55 6.79 -17.23
CA ALA A 20 -6.77 7.16 -17.94
C ALA A 20 -6.45 7.80 -19.30
N ALA A 21 -5.56 8.80 -19.32
CA ALA A 21 -5.18 9.49 -20.57
C ALA A 21 -4.50 8.57 -21.58
N LYS A 22 -3.61 7.66 -21.14
CA LYS A 22 -2.98 6.65 -22.01
C LYS A 22 -4.02 5.74 -22.65
N ARG A 23 -4.99 5.25 -21.87
CA ARG A 23 -6.06 4.41 -22.40
C ARG A 23 -7.00 5.18 -23.34
N LEU A 24 -7.38 6.40 -23.00
CA LEU A 24 -8.20 7.25 -23.86
C LEU A 24 -7.50 7.60 -25.18
N ASN A 25 -6.19 7.87 -25.13
CA ASN A 25 -5.37 8.10 -26.31
C ASN A 25 -5.23 6.85 -27.18
N GLN A 26 -5.06 5.68 -26.55
CA GLN A 26 -4.97 4.40 -27.24
C GLN A 26 -6.28 4.03 -27.94
N ILE A 27 -7.43 4.27 -27.31
CA ILE A 27 -8.76 4.01 -27.89
C ILE A 27 -9.04 4.97 -29.04
N ASP A 28 -8.61 6.23 -28.93
CA ASP A 28 -8.80 7.31 -29.89
C ASP A 28 -10.25 7.45 -30.41
N GLY A 29 -11.21 7.39 -29.48
CA GLY A 29 -12.64 7.54 -29.75
C GLY A 29 -13.20 8.85 -29.20
N PRO A 30 -13.65 8.87 -27.93
CA PRO A 30 -14.21 10.07 -27.31
C PRO A 30 -13.16 11.18 -27.16
N SER A 31 -13.60 12.44 -27.28
CA SER A 31 -12.76 13.60 -27.00
C SER A 31 -12.41 13.67 -25.51
N TRP A 32 -11.16 14.03 -25.21
CA TRP A 32 -10.68 14.07 -23.83
C TRP A 32 -9.67 15.17 -23.58
N LEU A 33 -9.58 15.59 -22.31
CA LEU A 33 -8.60 16.55 -21.80
C LEU A 33 -8.12 16.09 -20.43
N ILE A 34 -6.81 16.19 -20.16
CA ILE A 34 -6.25 16.02 -18.81
C ILE A 34 -5.74 17.35 -18.26
N VAL A 35 -6.08 17.64 -17.01
CA VAL A 35 -5.64 18.86 -16.31
C VAL A 35 -4.90 18.51 -15.02
N ASP A 36 -3.91 19.30 -14.64
CA ASP A 36 -3.23 19.21 -13.34
C ASP A 36 -2.83 20.61 -12.85
N SER A 37 -2.80 20.83 -11.54
CA SER A 37 -2.35 22.09 -10.94
C SER A 37 -0.82 22.22 -10.90
N ASN A 38 -0.10 21.10 -10.93
CA ASN A 38 1.34 21.04 -11.00
C ASN A 38 1.81 21.08 -12.45
N GLU A 39 2.95 21.73 -12.70
CA GLU A 39 3.56 21.80 -14.04
C GLU A 39 4.18 20.47 -14.45
N VAL A 40 4.70 19.73 -13.47
CA VAL A 40 5.37 18.44 -13.68
C VAL A 40 4.42 17.30 -13.34
N PRO A 41 4.15 16.37 -14.28
CA PRO A 41 3.29 15.22 -14.03
C PRO A 41 3.98 14.20 -13.08
N GLY A 42 3.17 13.32 -12.48
CA GLY A 42 3.62 12.25 -11.59
C GLY A 42 3.01 12.29 -10.18
N GLY A 43 2.53 13.46 -9.72
CA GLY A 43 1.87 13.59 -8.42
C GLY A 43 2.72 13.06 -7.26
N LEU A 44 2.18 12.13 -6.46
CA LEU A 44 2.92 11.48 -5.37
C LEU A 44 3.98 10.46 -5.85
N ALA A 45 4.16 10.28 -7.16
CA ALA A 45 5.23 9.46 -7.74
C ALA A 45 6.30 10.33 -8.43
N SER A 46 6.34 11.63 -8.14
CA SER A 46 7.36 12.54 -8.62
C SER A 46 8.68 12.44 -7.82
N THR A 47 9.71 13.11 -8.33
CA THR A 47 11.03 13.20 -7.72
C THR A 47 11.42 14.66 -7.60
N ASP A 48 11.82 15.10 -6.41
CA ASP A 48 12.37 16.43 -6.17
C ASP A 48 13.91 16.38 -6.24
N VAL A 49 14.53 17.52 -6.53
CA VAL A 49 15.99 17.67 -6.60
C VAL A 49 16.45 18.79 -5.66
N THR A 50 17.44 18.52 -4.82
CA THR A 50 18.05 19.55 -3.96
C THR A 50 18.96 20.47 -4.78
N LYS A 51 19.31 21.63 -4.22
CA LYS A 51 20.26 22.57 -4.86
C LYS A 51 21.62 21.93 -5.10
N GLU A 52 22.00 20.99 -4.25
CA GLU A 52 23.27 20.27 -4.36
C GLU A 52 23.21 19.12 -5.38
N GLY A 53 22.05 18.81 -5.97
CA GLY A 53 21.90 17.79 -7.01
C GLY A 53 21.54 16.39 -6.51
N PHE A 54 20.99 16.26 -5.30
CA PHE A 54 20.48 14.98 -4.80
C PHE A 54 19.00 14.82 -5.15
N LEU A 55 18.63 13.64 -5.63
CA LEU A 55 17.25 13.30 -5.97
C LEU A 55 16.57 12.65 -4.77
N TYR A 56 15.30 12.97 -4.55
CA TYR A 56 14.45 12.31 -3.56
C TYR A 56 13.05 12.10 -4.12
N ASP A 57 12.65 10.85 -4.23
CA ASP A 57 11.27 10.48 -4.52
C ASP A 57 10.35 10.89 -3.36
N VAL A 58 9.05 10.98 -3.62
CA VAL A 58 8.01 11.17 -2.59
C VAL A 58 7.80 9.87 -1.79
N GLY A 59 8.85 9.38 -1.14
CA GLY A 59 8.91 8.09 -0.44
C GLY A 59 9.64 6.99 -1.24
N GLY A 60 9.96 5.87 -0.58
CA GLY A 60 10.68 4.75 -1.20
C GLY A 60 9.83 4.01 -2.25
N HIS A 61 9.92 4.42 -3.51
CA HIS A 61 9.23 3.78 -4.63
C HIS A 61 10.11 2.71 -5.30
N VAL A 62 9.51 1.56 -5.59
CA VAL A 62 10.09 0.50 -6.41
C VAL A 62 9.02 -0.06 -7.33
N ILE A 63 9.41 -0.47 -8.53
CA ILE A 63 8.45 -0.92 -9.54
C ILE A 63 8.43 -2.43 -9.57
N PHE A 64 7.27 -2.96 -9.22
CA PHE A 64 6.82 -4.31 -9.51
C PHE A 64 5.38 -4.19 -10.00
N SER A 65 5.00 -5.04 -10.95
CA SER A 65 3.76 -4.87 -11.69
C SER A 65 2.92 -6.13 -11.60
N HIS A 66 1.60 -5.94 -11.45
CA HIS A 66 0.62 -7.03 -11.61
C HIS A 66 0.01 -7.06 -13.03
N TYR A 67 0.38 -6.13 -13.92
CA TYR A 67 -0.32 -5.88 -15.19
C TYR A 67 0.62 -5.69 -16.37
N LYS A 68 0.40 -6.45 -17.45
CA LYS A 68 1.16 -6.27 -18.69
C LYS A 68 0.91 -4.93 -19.37
N TYR A 69 -0.30 -4.39 -19.28
CA TYR A 69 -0.60 -3.05 -19.79
C TYR A 69 0.29 -1.97 -19.17
N PHE A 70 0.51 -2.05 -17.86
CA PHE A 70 1.40 -1.13 -17.15
C PHE A 70 2.85 -1.31 -17.61
N ASP A 71 3.30 -2.57 -17.74
CA ASP A 71 4.64 -2.87 -18.27
C ASP A 71 4.85 -2.25 -19.66
N ASP A 72 3.90 -2.47 -20.58
CA ASP A 72 3.95 -1.96 -21.95
C ASP A 72 4.08 -0.42 -21.98
N CYS A 73 3.33 0.29 -21.12
CA CYS A 73 3.37 1.76 -21.07
C CYS A 73 4.70 2.28 -20.51
N LEU A 74 5.30 1.57 -19.56
CA LEU A 74 6.63 1.93 -19.06
C LEU A 74 7.73 1.64 -20.08
N ASP A 75 7.60 0.54 -20.82
CA ASP A 75 8.55 0.15 -21.87
C ASP A 75 8.44 1.10 -23.08
N GLU A 76 7.26 1.62 -23.40
CA GLU A 76 7.10 2.70 -24.39
C GLU A 76 7.75 4.00 -23.91
N ALA A 77 7.58 4.34 -22.64
CA ALA A 77 8.10 5.60 -22.08
C ALA A 77 9.63 5.60 -21.92
N LEU A 78 10.20 4.47 -21.54
CA LEU A 78 11.64 4.27 -21.31
C LEU A 78 12.08 2.98 -22.04
N PRO A 79 12.27 3.05 -23.37
CA PRO A 79 12.43 1.87 -24.23
C PRO A 79 13.83 1.26 -24.22
N SER A 80 14.84 1.97 -23.75
CA SER A 80 16.20 1.43 -23.70
C SER A 80 16.40 0.55 -22.47
N PRO A 81 17.09 -0.59 -22.59
CA PRO A 81 17.54 -1.35 -21.41
C PRO A 81 18.39 -0.49 -20.45
N ASP A 82 19.13 0.48 -20.98
CA ASP A 82 19.97 1.41 -20.19
C ASP A 82 19.15 2.47 -19.44
N ASP A 83 17.85 2.58 -19.71
CA ASP A 83 16.93 3.45 -18.96
C ASP A 83 16.56 2.84 -17.60
N TRP A 84 16.98 1.61 -17.31
CA TRP A 84 16.57 0.86 -16.13
C TRP A 84 17.76 0.21 -15.41
N PHE A 85 17.72 0.21 -14.08
CA PHE A 85 18.50 -0.70 -13.26
C PHE A 85 17.59 -1.75 -12.63
N THR A 86 17.98 -3.02 -12.72
CA THR A 86 17.30 -4.13 -12.03
C THR A 86 18.03 -4.45 -10.74
N HIS A 87 17.26 -4.55 -9.65
CA HIS A 87 17.79 -4.82 -8.32
C HIS A 87 17.13 -6.06 -7.72
N GLN A 88 17.91 -6.82 -6.96
CA GLN A 88 17.37 -7.79 -6.01
C GLN A 88 16.82 -7.05 -4.80
N ARG A 89 15.68 -7.49 -4.29
CA ARG A 89 15.03 -6.82 -3.17
C ARG A 89 15.61 -7.24 -1.84
N ILE A 90 16.55 -6.43 -1.36
CA ILE A 90 17.30 -6.69 -0.13
C ILE A 90 16.80 -5.73 0.95
N SER A 91 15.97 -6.24 1.86
CA SER A 91 15.35 -5.45 2.93
C SER A 91 15.54 -6.08 4.30
N TYR A 92 15.68 -5.22 5.31
CA TYR A 92 15.92 -5.62 6.69
C TYR A 92 15.06 -4.82 7.68
N VAL A 93 14.84 -5.40 8.85
CA VAL A 93 14.29 -4.76 10.03
C VAL A 93 15.42 -4.49 11.02
N ARG A 94 15.51 -3.27 11.55
CA ARG A 94 16.40 -2.92 12.65
C ARG A 94 15.77 -3.34 13.97
N TYR A 95 16.42 -4.22 14.72
CA TYR A 95 15.90 -4.70 16.00
C TYR A 95 17.04 -4.99 16.98
N LYS A 96 17.09 -4.30 18.13
CA LYS A 96 18.12 -4.48 19.17
C LYS A 96 19.55 -4.51 18.64
N GLY A 97 19.87 -3.59 17.73
CA GLY A 97 21.20 -3.51 17.11
C GLY A 97 21.45 -4.51 15.96
N LEU A 98 20.48 -5.37 15.63
CA LEU A 98 20.58 -6.37 14.57
C LEU A 98 19.89 -5.91 13.29
N TRP A 99 20.37 -6.41 12.15
CA TRP A 99 19.70 -6.33 10.85
C TRP A 99 19.02 -7.67 10.55
N VAL A 100 17.74 -7.77 10.86
CA VAL A 100 16.92 -8.99 10.65
C VAL A 100 16.39 -8.98 9.22
N PRO A 101 16.69 -9.99 8.36
CA PRO A 101 16.16 -10.02 7.01
C PRO A 101 14.63 -10.00 6.99
N TYR A 102 14.04 -9.28 6.04
CA TYR A 102 12.59 -9.29 5.83
C TYR A 102 12.16 -10.58 5.07
N PRO A 103 11.04 -11.24 5.44
CA PRO A 103 10.10 -10.89 6.52
C PRO A 103 10.62 -11.26 7.92
N PHE A 104 10.37 -10.39 8.91
CA PHE A 104 10.88 -10.52 10.29
C PHE A 104 10.52 -11.87 10.93
N GLN A 105 9.25 -12.26 10.81
CA GLN A 105 8.69 -13.49 11.37
C GLN A 105 9.38 -14.76 10.83
N ASN A 106 9.91 -14.72 9.61
CA ASN A 106 10.61 -15.88 9.01
C ASN A 106 12.09 -15.96 9.39
N ASN A 107 12.62 -14.89 9.99
CA ASN A 107 14.04 -14.69 10.27
C ASN A 107 14.33 -14.48 11.76
N ILE A 108 13.41 -14.88 12.64
CA ILE A 108 13.61 -14.73 14.09
C ILE A 108 14.79 -15.58 14.62
N SER A 109 15.35 -16.48 13.81
CA SER A 109 16.57 -17.25 14.12
C SER A 109 17.79 -16.40 14.46
N VAL A 110 17.83 -15.14 14.00
CA VAL A 110 18.94 -14.20 14.26
C VAL A 110 18.77 -13.41 15.56
N LEU A 111 17.60 -13.44 16.19
CA LEU A 111 17.30 -12.67 17.41
C LEU A 111 18.06 -13.22 18.63
N PRO A 112 18.17 -12.46 19.74
CA PRO A 112 18.59 -13.02 21.02
C PRO A 112 17.72 -14.21 21.43
N LYS A 113 18.30 -15.22 22.08
CA LYS A 113 17.61 -16.49 22.39
C LYS A 113 16.31 -16.30 23.19
N ASP A 114 16.29 -15.37 24.14
CA ASP A 114 15.08 -15.07 24.92
C ASP A 114 13.95 -14.48 24.07
N ASP A 115 14.29 -13.73 23.02
CA ASP A 115 13.31 -13.21 22.06
C ASP A 115 12.86 -14.31 21.11
N GLN A 116 13.75 -15.23 20.70
CA GLN A 116 13.38 -16.43 19.92
C GLN A 116 12.34 -17.27 20.68
N VAL A 117 12.57 -17.53 21.97
CA VAL A 117 11.65 -18.29 22.83
C VAL A 117 10.29 -17.60 22.93
N ARG A 118 10.27 -16.28 23.18
CA ARG A 118 9.02 -15.50 23.24
C ARG A 118 8.25 -15.52 21.91
N CYS A 119 8.95 -15.33 20.79
CA CYS A 119 8.34 -15.34 19.46
C CYS A 119 7.76 -16.72 19.12
N ILE A 120 8.51 -17.79 19.35
CA ILE A 120 8.03 -19.15 19.08
C ILE A 120 6.90 -19.56 20.01
N GLY A 121 6.98 -19.23 21.30
CA GLY A 121 5.88 -19.47 22.23
C GLY A 121 4.58 -18.84 21.74
N GLY A 122 4.63 -17.55 21.38
CA GLY A 122 3.46 -16.86 20.82
C GLY A 122 2.98 -17.45 19.49
N MET A 123 3.87 -17.86 18.58
CA MET A 123 3.46 -18.48 17.31
C MET A 123 2.82 -19.86 17.53
N ILE A 124 3.26 -20.63 18.54
CA ILE A 124 2.64 -21.91 18.90
C ILE A 124 1.22 -21.66 19.41
N ASP A 125 1.04 -20.70 20.32
CA ASP A 125 -0.29 -20.32 20.84
C ASP A 125 -1.21 -19.90 19.69
N ALA A 126 -0.74 -19.01 18.81
CA ALA A 126 -1.48 -18.56 17.64
C ALA A 126 -1.87 -19.71 16.70
N ALA A 127 -0.96 -20.68 16.45
CA ALA A 127 -1.25 -21.84 15.61
C ALA A 127 -2.29 -22.79 16.23
N LEU A 128 -2.26 -22.96 17.56
CA LEU A 128 -3.25 -23.76 18.29
C LEU A 128 -4.64 -23.10 18.27
N GLU A 129 -4.70 -21.80 18.51
CA GLU A 129 -5.94 -21.01 18.45
C GLU A 129 -6.51 -20.97 17.03
N ALA A 130 -5.66 -20.76 16.02
CA ALA A 130 -6.07 -20.75 14.61
C ALA A 130 -6.71 -22.08 14.19
N ARG A 131 -6.32 -23.20 14.80
CA ARG A 131 -6.89 -24.52 14.47
C ARG A 131 -8.35 -24.68 14.91
N VAL A 132 -8.79 -23.91 15.91
CA VAL A 132 -10.15 -23.96 16.45
C VAL A 132 -10.96 -22.68 16.17
N ALA A 133 -10.35 -21.69 15.53
CA ALA A 133 -10.98 -20.41 15.23
C ALA A 133 -12.17 -20.58 14.25
N SER A 134 -13.31 -20.02 14.63
CA SER A 134 -14.54 -19.99 13.82
C SER A 134 -14.94 -18.58 13.36
N THR A 135 -14.18 -17.56 13.76
CA THR A 135 -14.44 -16.15 13.46
C THR A 135 -13.27 -15.54 12.67
N LYS A 136 -13.57 -14.51 11.86
CA LYS A 136 -12.53 -13.66 11.26
C LYS A 136 -12.05 -12.62 12.29
N PRO A 137 -10.80 -12.14 12.20
CA PRO A 137 -10.32 -11.05 13.05
C PRO A 137 -11.11 -9.77 12.79
N ALA A 138 -11.46 -9.03 13.85
CA ALA A 138 -12.27 -7.81 13.73
C ALA A 138 -11.45 -6.57 13.33
N ASN A 139 -10.16 -6.57 13.62
CA ASN A 139 -9.23 -5.47 13.34
C ASN A 139 -7.83 -6.01 13.00
N PHE A 140 -6.93 -5.10 12.63
CA PHE A 140 -5.58 -5.45 12.23
C PHE A 140 -4.74 -6.01 13.39
N ASP A 141 -4.93 -5.56 14.62
CA ASP A 141 -4.21 -6.12 15.78
C ASP A 141 -4.58 -7.59 16.04
N GLU A 142 -5.86 -7.92 16.02
CA GLU A 142 -6.32 -9.31 16.13
C GLU A 142 -5.76 -10.18 15.01
N TRP A 143 -5.73 -9.66 13.78
CA TRP A 143 -5.12 -10.37 12.66
C TRP A 143 -3.63 -10.62 12.91
N ILE A 144 -2.88 -9.61 13.38
CA ILE A 144 -1.44 -9.72 13.69
C ILE A 144 -1.20 -10.83 14.73
N VAL A 145 -1.97 -10.81 15.84
CA VAL A 145 -1.81 -11.78 16.92
C VAL A 145 -2.17 -13.18 16.45
N ARG A 146 -3.30 -13.35 15.74
CA ARG A 146 -3.72 -14.66 15.22
C ARG A 146 -2.76 -15.22 14.18
N ASN A 147 -2.07 -14.38 13.41
CA ASN A 147 -1.11 -14.84 12.40
C ASN A 147 0.30 -15.08 12.95
N THR A 148 0.78 -14.23 13.86
CA THR A 148 2.21 -14.20 14.24
C THR A 148 2.48 -14.45 15.72
N GLY A 149 1.44 -14.44 16.56
CA GLY A 149 1.57 -14.56 18.01
C GLY A 149 2.07 -13.29 18.68
N VAL A 150 1.85 -13.20 20.00
CA VAL A 150 2.14 -11.99 20.80
C VAL A 150 3.62 -11.61 20.76
N GLY A 151 4.55 -12.57 20.78
CA GLY A 151 5.99 -12.28 20.78
C GLY A 151 6.46 -11.51 19.54
N VAL A 152 6.01 -11.91 18.35
CA VAL A 152 6.32 -11.20 17.09
C VAL A 152 5.52 -9.92 16.96
N ALA A 153 4.25 -9.93 17.42
CA ALA A 153 3.39 -8.77 17.45
C ALA A 153 4.08 -7.61 18.19
N ASP A 154 4.58 -7.88 19.40
CA ASP A 154 5.22 -6.87 20.25
C ASP A 154 6.63 -6.49 19.79
N ALA A 155 7.39 -7.44 19.24
CA ALA A 155 8.75 -7.17 18.78
C ALA A 155 8.79 -6.32 17.50
N PHE A 156 7.80 -6.47 16.61
CA PHE A 156 7.83 -5.84 15.30
C PHE A 156 6.49 -5.28 14.86
N MET A 157 5.45 -6.13 14.71
CA MET A 157 4.27 -5.75 13.93
C MET A 157 3.49 -4.58 14.54
N ARG A 158 3.25 -4.58 15.84
CA ARG A 158 2.54 -3.49 16.56
C ARG A 158 3.31 -2.17 16.52
N PRO A 159 4.56 -2.09 17.02
CA PRO A 159 5.28 -0.82 17.05
C PRO A 159 5.58 -0.29 15.64
N TYR A 160 5.95 -1.17 14.70
CA TYR A 160 6.20 -0.78 13.32
C TYR A 160 4.95 -0.22 12.65
N ASN A 161 3.81 -0.91 12.74
CA ASN A 161 2.58 -0.44 12.07
C ASN A 161 2.07 0.86 12.69
N TYR A 162 2.17 1.07 14.01
CA TYR A 162 1.87 2.39 14.58
C TYR A 162 2.78 3.48 14.00
N LYS A 163 4.09 3.22 13.85
CA LYS A 163 5.02 4.17 13.23
C LYS A 163 4.76 4.43 11.75
N VAL A 164 4.24 3.46 10.99
CA VAL A 164 3.88 3.64 9.56
C VAL A 164 2.55 4.38 9.42
N TRP A 165 1.51 3.88 10.07
CA TRP A 165 0.14 4.32 9.84
C TRP A 165 -0.24 5.54 10.65
N ALA A 166 0.57 5.92 11.64
CA ALA A 166 0.23 6.94 12.63
C ALA A 166 -1.12 6.68 13.31
N VAL A 167 -1.53 5.41 13.38
CA VAL A 167 -2.82 4.94 13.92
C VAL A 167 -2.58 3.59 14.60
N PRO A 168 -3.17 3.33 15.79
CA PRO A 168 -3.09 2.03 16.44
C PRO A 168 -3.62 0.90 15.55
N THR A 169 -3.00 -0.28 15.63
CA THR A 169 -3.42 -1.49 14.90
C THR A 169 -4.85 -1.92 15.25
N THR A 170 -5.35 -1.57 16.43
CA THR A 170 -6.73 -1.83 16.87
C THR A 170 -7.78 -1.01 16.11
N ASP A 171 -7.39 0.09 15.48
CA ASP A 171 -8.30 1.05 14.84
C ASP A 171 -8.35 0.88 13.31
N MET A 172 -7.68 -0.15 12.80
CA MET A 172 -7.58 -0.47 11.38
C MET A 172 -8.29 -1.79 11.09
N GLN A 173 -8.95 -1.88 9.94
CA GLN A 173 -9.46 -3.16 9.44
C GLN A 173 -8.31 -4.04 8.90
N CYS A 174 -8.59 -5.31 8.61
CA CYS A 174 -7.60 -6.27 8.11
C CYS A 174 -7.93 -6.88 6.74
N ALA A 175 -9.06 -6.53 6.12
CA ALA A 175 -9.44 -7.10 4.82
C ALA A 175 -8.50 -6.67 3.69
N TRP A 176 -7.86 -5.50 3.82
CA TRP A 176 -6.89 -4.96 2.86
C TRP A 176 -5.58 -5.76 2.76
N LEU A 177 -5.32 -6.66 3.70
CA LEU A 177 -3.99 -7.26 3.85
C LEU A 177 -3.61 -8.17 2.68
N GLY A 178 -4.56 -8.87 2.05
CA GLY A 178 -4.31 -9.75 0.89
C GLY A 178 -2.95 -10.46 0.96
N GLU A 179 -2.08 -10.20 -0.02
CA GLU A 179 -0.70 -10.72 -0.10
C GLU A 179 0.36 -9.84 0.58
N ARG A 180 0.00 -8.72 1.21
CA ARG A 180 0.96 -7.71 1.72
C ARG A 180 1.69 -8.13 3.00
N VAL A 181 1.19 -9.11 3.74
CA VAL A 181 1.85 -9.62 4.95
C VAL A 181 2.02 -11.13 4.88
N ALA A 182 3.27 -11.59 4.87
CA ALA A 182 3.59 -13.01 4.81
C ALA A 182 3.04 -13.76 6.04
N ALA A 183 2.23 -14.79 5.81
CA ALA A 183 1.85 -15.71 6.89
C ALA A 183 3.07 -16.56 7.29
N PRO A 184 3.41 -16.65 8.59
CA PRO A 184 4.50 -17.52 9.02
C PRO A 184 4.09 -18.99 8.93
N ASP A 185 4.99 -19.82 8.44
CA ASP A 185 4.90 -21.28 8.57
C ASP A 185 5.67 -21.70 9.82
N LEU A 186 4.95 -22.11 10.86
CA LEU A 186 5.56 -22.49 12.16
C LEU A 186 6.63 -23.59 12.01
N LYS A 187 6.45 -24.57 11.11
CA LYS A 187 7.47 -25.62 10.89
C LYS A 187 8.72 -25.04 10.25
N LYS A 188 8.56 -24.15 9.27
CA LYS A 188 9.68 -23.47 8.61
C LYS A 188 10.42 -22.55 9.57
N VAL A 189 9.70 -21.76 10.37
CA VAL A 189 10.29 -20.85 11.36
C VAL A 189 11.07 -21.63 12.42
N THR A 190 10.48 -22.67 12.99
CA THR A 190 11.17 -23.53 13.98
C THR A 190 12.39 -24.24 13.38
N THR A 191 12.30 -24.71 12.14
CA THR A 191 13.44 -25.30 11.40
C THR A 191 14.56 -24.29 11.23
N ASN A 192 14.25 -23.06 10.82
CA ASN A 192 15.25 -22.00 10.66
C ASN A 192 15.94 -21.65 11.98
N ILE A 193 15.21 -21.65 13.10
CA ILE A 193 15.79 -21.45 14.43
C ILE A 193 16.73 -22.61 14.80
N ILE A 194 16.29 -23.85 14.67
CA ILE A 194 17.10 -25.03 15.04
C ILE A 194 18.38 -25.08 14.21
N LEU A 195 18.27 -24.82 12.91
CA LEU A 195 19.40 -24.87 11.97
C LEU A 195 20.20 -23.57 11.89
N GLN A 196 19.83 -22.53 12.65
CA GLN A 196 20.43 -21.18 12.58
C GLN A 196 20.50 -20.63 11.15
N LYS A 197 19.41 -20.80 10.38
CA LYS A 197 19.29 -20.33 9.00
C LYS A 197 18.45 -19.06 8.90
N THR A 198 18.80 -18.20 7.96
CA THR A 198 17.94 -17.10 7.50
C THR A 198 17.12 -17.55 6.29
N ALA A 199 15.88 -17.10 6.20
CA ALA A 199 15.03 -17.31 5.03
C ALA A 199 15.50 -16.40 3.87
N GLY A 200 15.33 -16.88 2.64
CA GLY A 200 15.60 -16.10 1.43
C GLY A 200 14.55 -15.01 1.15
N ASN A 201 14.73 -14.29 0.04
CA ASN A 201 13.83 -13.25 -0.42
C ASN A 201 12.39 -13.77 -0.62
N TRP A 202 11.39 -12.96 -0.29
CA TRP A 202 9.97 -13.33 -0.31
C TRP A 202 9.09 -12.23 -0.93
N GLY A 203 8.10 -12.57 -1.76
CA GLY A 203 7.06 -11.64 -2.21
C GLY A 203 7.24 -11.15 -3.67
N PRO A 204 6.21 -10.49 -4.24
CA PRO A 204 6.10 -10.22 -5.67
C PRO A 204 7.15 -9.25 -6.21
N ASN A 205 7.81 -8.51 -5.32
CA ASN A 205 8.87 -7.57 -5.62
C ASN A 205 10.27 -8.13 -5.32
N ALA A 206 10.47 -9.46 -5.32
CA ALA A 206 11.79 -10.07 -5.07
C ALA A 206 12.88 -9.54 -6.00
N THR A 207 12.50 -9.12 -7.21
CA THR A 207 13.25 -8.19 -8.05
C THR A 207 12.39 -6.96 -8.34
N PHE A 208 13.02 -5.83 -8.62
CA PHE A 208 12.33 -4.64 -9.09
C PHE A 208 13.21 -3.87 -10.07
N ARG A 209 12.57 -3.06 -10.92
CA ARG A 209 13.26 -2.08 -11.77
C ARG A 209 13.16 -0.69 -11.17
N PHE A 210 14.19 0.11 -11.39
CA PHE A 210 14.24 1.53 -11.04
C PHE A 210 14.80 2.33 -12.22
N PRO A 211 14.25 3.50 -12.55
CA PRO A 211 14.72 4.28 -13.70
C PRO A 211 16.16 4.74 -13.48
N ALA A 212 16.97 4.67 -14.51
CA ALA A 212 18.37 5.03 -14.44
C ALA A 212 18.53 6.52 -14.10
N ARG A 213 17.65 7.40 -14.57
CA ARG A 213 17.75 8.86 -14.37
C ARG A 213 16.45 9.42 -13.83
N ASP A 214 16.55 10.59 -13.21
CA ASP A 214 15.41 11.45 -12.80
C ASP A 214 14.45 10.83 -11.78
N GLY A 215 14.87 9.74 -11.10
CA GLY A 215 14.07 9.04 -10.11
C GLY A 215 12.73 8.54 -10.67
N THR A 216 11.81 8.15 -9.77
CA THR A 216 10.49 7.65 -10.19
C THR A 216 9.70 8.69 -11.01
N GLY A 217 9.91 9.98 -10.76
CA GLY A 217 9.27 11.07 -11.50
C GLY A 217 9.63 11.09 -12.99
N GLY A 218 10.86 10.68 -13.34
CA GLY A 218 11.31 10.56 -14.73
C GLY A 218 10.40 9.68 -15.58
N ILE A 219 9.86 8.62 -15.00
CA ILE A 219 8.92 7.71 -15.68
C ILE A 219 7.65 8.45 -16.07
N TRP A 220 7.04 9.17 -15.14
CA TRP A 220 5.74 9.81 -15.35
C TRP A 220 5.84 11.02 -16.28
N ILE A 221 6.99 11.70 -16.26
CA ILE A 221 7.34 12.71 -17.27
C ILE A 221 7.44 12.05 -18.65
N ALA A 222 8.12 10.91 -18.77
CA ALA A 222 8.26 10.19 -20.04
C ALA A 222 6.91 9.65 -20.56
N VAL A 223 6.08 9.05 -19.70
CA VAL A 223 4.72 8.61 -20.04
C VAL A 223 3.88 9.79 -20.54
N ALA A 224 3.92 10.93 -19.85
CA ALA A 224 3.16 12.12 -20.26
C ALA A 224 3.63 12.72 -21.60
N LYS A 225 4.90 12.53 -21.98
CA LYS A 225 5.43 12.96 -23.29
C LYS A 225 4.85 12.15 -24.47
N THR A 226 4.37 10.93 -24.22
CA THR A 226 3.72 10.11 -25.26
C THR A 226 2.29 10.59 -25.59
N LEU A 227 1.74 11.50 -24.79
CA LEU A 227 0.38 12.03 -24.96
C LEU A 227 0.39 13.34 -25.78
N PRO A 228 -0.64 13.60 -26.61
CA PRO A 228 -0.75 14.82 -27.40
C PRO A 228 -0.76 16.09 -26.54
N GLU A 229 0.02 17.10 -26.94
CA GLU A 229 0.22 18.33 -26.15
C GLU A 229 -1.07 19.14 -26.03
N GLU A 230 -1.86 19.20 -27.09
CA GLU A 230 -3.13 19.91 -27.15
C GLU A 230 -4.23 19.33 -26.24
N LYS A 231 -4.04 18.09 -25.76
CA LYS A 231 -4.96 17.42 -24.82
C LYS A 231 -4.46 17.48 -23.37
N LYS A 232 -3.38 18.21 -23.08
CA LYS A 232 -2.82 18.42 -21.74
C LYS A 232 -2.94 19.88 -21.33
N ARG A 233 -3.23 20.11 -20.04
CA ARG A 233 -3.20 21.44 -19.42
C ARG A 233 -2.65 21.35 -18.00
N PHE A 234 -1.34 21.50 -17.86
CA PHE A 234 -0.63 21.38 -16.59
C PHE A 234 -0.21 22.76 -16.07
N GLY A 235 0.06 22.84 -14.77
CA GLY A 235 0.47 24.05 -14.08
C GLY A 235 -0.69 24.88 -13.54
N ARG A 236 -0.40 26.13 -13.16
CA ARG A 236 -1.34 26.99 -12.44
C ARG A 236 -2.69 27.14 -13.15
N ASP A 237 -2.69 27.26 -14.47
CA ASP A 237 -3.90 27.43 -15.29
C ASP A 237 -4.71 26.13 -15.47
N GLY A 238 -4.13 24.97 -15.14
CA GLY A 238 -4.81 23.68 -15.05
C GLY A 238 -5.45 23.40 -13.68
N THR A 239 -5.27 24.31 -12.71
CA THR A 239 -5.78 24.12 -11.35
C THR A 239 -7.31 24.16 -11.33
N VAL A 240 -7.93 23.06 -10.91
CA VAL A 240 -9.38 22.99 -10.69
C VAL A 240 -9.75 23.71 -9.40
N THR A 241 -10.70 24.65 -9.49
CA THR A 241 -11.18 25.45 -8.36
C THR A 241 -12.62 25.12 -7.96
N LYS A 242 -13.44 24.64 -8.90
CA LYS A 242 -14.83 24.25 -8.66
C LYS A 242 -15.26 23.13 -9.61
N VAL A 243 -16.08 22.21 -9.11
CA VAL A 243 -16.73 21.15 -9.89
C VAL A 243 -18.25 21.29 -9.74
N ASP A 244 -18.92 21.76 -10.78
CA ASP A 244 -20.39 21.73 -10.86
C ASP A 244 -20.83 20.39 -11.45
N ALA A 245 -21.24 19.46 -10.58
CA ALA A 245 -21.62 18.10 -10.98
C ALA A 245 -22.95 18.06 -11.75
N ASP A 246 -23.91 18.89 -11.35
CA ASP A 246 -25.25 18.90 -11.96
C ASP A 246 -25.20 19.57 -13.35
N GLY A 247 -24.42 20.65 -13.48
CA GLY A 247 -24.16 21.32 -14.76
C GLY A 247 -23.09 20.65 -15.64
N LYS A 248 -22.44 19.59 -15.13
CA LYS A 248 -21.29 18.89 -15.72
C LYS A 248 -20.19 19.84 -16.22
N LEU A 249 -19.71 20.69 -15.32
CA LEU A 249 -18.77 21.76 -15.62
C LEU A 249 -17.67 21.85 -14.56
N VAL A 250 -16.43 22.05 -15.00
CA VAL A 250 -15.28 22.35 -14.13
C VAL A 250 -14.80 23.77 -14.40
N LEU A 251 -14.50 24.52 -13.33
CA LEU A 251 -13.88 25.84 -13.38
C LEU A 251 -12.40 25.75 -13.03
N LEU A 252 -11.54 26.24 -13.91
CA LEU A 252 -10.11 26.34 -13.69
C LEU A 252 -9.72 27.70 -13.08
N ALA A 253 -8.52 27.79 -12.50
CA ALA A 253 -8.05 28.97 -11.77
C ALA A 253 -7.89 30.23 -12.64
N ASP A 254 -7.70 30.07 -13.94
CA ASP A 254 -7.64 31.16 -14.92
C ASP A 254 -9.03 31.62 -15.39
N GLY A 255 -10.10 31.01 -14.89
CA GLY A 255 -11.49 31.26 -15.29
C GLY A 255 -11.97 30.46 -16.50
N THR A 256 -11.15 29.57 -17.06
CA THR A 256 -11.55 28.65 -18.12
C THR A 256 -12.62 27.68 -17.61
N ARG A 257 -13.65 27.45 -18.44
CA ARG A 257 -14.77 26.56 -18.13
C ARG A 257 -14.66 25.30 -18.99
N VAL A 258 -14.59 24.12 -18.38
CA VAL A 258 -14.50 22.85 -19.08
C VAL A 258 -15.77 22.05 -18.86
N ARG A 259 -16.57 21.87 -19.91
CA ARG A 259 -17.75 21.02 -19.93
C ARG A 259 -17.35 19.57 -20.21
N TYR A 260 -17.93 18.64 -19.47
CA TYR A 260 -17.63 17.22 -19.60
C TYR A 260 -18.92 16.38 -19.74
N GLN A 261 -18.84 15.19 -20.34
CA GLN A 261 -19.93 14.20 -20.24
C GLN A 261 -19.70 13.24 -19.07
N ARG A 262 -18.44 12.80 -18.91
CA ARG A 262 -17.93 11.98 -17.80
C ARG A 262 -16.67 12.63 -17.22
N LEU A 263 -16.48 12.45 -15.91
CA LEU A 263 -15.33 12.98 -15.20
C LEU A 263 -14.56 11.84 -14.55
N ILE A 264 -13.27 11.72 -14.83
CA ILE A 264 -12.34 10.89 -14.04
C ILE A 264 -11.56 11.84 -13.13
N SER A 265 -11.85 11.81 -11.84
CA SER A 265 -11.17 12.64 -10.84
C SER A 265 -10.18 11.81 -10.05
N THR A 266 -8.93 12.24 -10.02
CA THR A 266 -7.86 11.57 -9.26
C THR A 266 -7.29 12.40 -8.14
N MET A 267 -7.85 13.59 -7.88
CA MET A 267 -7.60 14.32 -6.64
C MET A 267 -8.19 13.55 -5.45
N ALA A 268 -7.76 13.91 -4.24
CA ALA A 268 -8.30 13.33 -3.03
C ALA A 268 -9.83 13.55 -2.95
N VAL A 269 -10.59 12.52 -2.60
CA VAL A 269 -12.07 12.56 -2.70
C VAL A 269 -12.69 13.58 -1.72
N ASP A 270 -12.04 13.83 -0.59
CA ASP A 270 -12.39 14.91 0.33
C ASP A 270 -12.22 16.28 -0.34
N ALA A 271 -11.11 16.53 -1.01
CA ALA A 271 -10.89 17.75 -1.80
C ALA A 271 -11.89 17.88 -2.97
N LEU A 272 -12.23 16.77 -3.63
CA LEU A 272 -13.24 16.74 -4.69
C LEU A 272 -14.62 17.17 -4.15
N THR A 273 -15.07 16.57 -3.05
CA THR A 273 -16.38 16.90 -2.46
C THR A 273 -16.45 18.34 -1.96
N ALA A 274 -15.33 18.87 -1.46
CA ALA A 274 -15.21 20.29 -1.12
C ALA A 274 -15.29 21.19 -2.36
N ALA A 275 -14.58 20.86 -3.44
CA ALA A 275 -14.64 21.60 -4.71
C ALA A 275 -16.02 21.52 -5.39
N MET A 276 -16.80 20.48 -5.10
CA MET A 276 -18.19 20.35 -5.53
C MET A 276 -19.15 21.22 -4.73
N ALA A 277 -18.73 21.70 -3.56
CA ALA A 277 -19.60 22.38 -2.59
C ALA A 277 -20.85 21.54 -2.24
N GLU A 278 -20.67 20.23 -2.07
CA GLU A 278 -21.72 19.25 -1.74
C GLU A 278 -21.61 18.84 -0.26
N PRO A 279 -22.38 19.45 0.67
CA PRO A 279 -22.16 19.29 2.10
C PRO A 279 -22.37 17.86 2.59
N LYS A 280 -23.32 17.13 1.98
CA LYS A 280 -23.59 15.73 2.33
C LYS A 280 -22.41 14.82 2.01
N LEU A 281 -21.84 14.96 0.80
CA LEU A 281 -20.68 14.18 0.39
C LEU A 281 -19.42 14.57 1.15
N SER A 282 -19.25 15.87 1.45
CA SER A 282 -18.15 16.36 2.28
C SER A 282 -18.22 15.81 3.70
N GLN A 283 -19.41 15.77 4.29
CA GLN A 283 -19.62 15.17 5.61
C GLN A 283 -19.32 13.67 5.60
N LEU A 284 -19.72 12.96 4.56
CA LEU A 284 -19.41 11.53 4.40
C LEU A 284 -17.90 11.30 4.25
N ALA A 285 -17.23 12.06 3.38
CA ALA A 285 -15.78 12.00 3.18
C ALA A 285 -14.98 12.33 4.45
N SER A 286 -15.51 13.16 5.36
CA SER A 286 -14.87 13.43 6.66
C SER A 286 -14.74 12.20 7.58
N GLY A 287 -15.47 11.12 7.29
CA GLY A 287 -15.32 9.83 7.95
C GLY A 287 -14.10 9.02 7.49
N LEU A 288 -13.43 9.44 6.40
CA LEU A 288 -12.18 8.85 5.95
C LEU A 288 -11.01 9.36 6.79
N PHE A 289 -9.99 8.53 6.95
CA PHE A 289 -8.78 8.88 7.69
C PHE A 289 -7.56 8.73 6.80
N TYR A 290 -6.58 9.61 6.96
CA TYR A 290 -5.29 9.53 6.32
C TYR A 290 -4.18 9.88 7.30
N SER A 291 -2.94 9.49 6.97
CA SER A 291 -1.75 10.01 7.62
C SER A 291 -0.94 10.87 6.66
N THR A 292 -0.38 11.94 7.20
CA THR A 292 0.61 12.78 6.54
C THR A 292 1.94 12.05 6.51
N THR A 293 2.72 12.27 5.46
CA THR A 293 4.08 11.74 5.34
C THR A 293 5.09 12.87 5.19
N HIS A 294 6.10 12.88 6.03
CA HIS A 294 7.30 13.67 5.84
C HIS A 294 8.35 12.81 5.16
N VAL A 295 8.89 13.30 4.06
CA VAL A 295 10.07 12.73 3.42
C VAL A 295 11.25 13.60 3.77
N ILE A 296 12.29 12.98 4.33
CA ILE A 296 13.53 13.63 4.69
C ILE A 296 14.66 12.98 3.90
N GLY A 297 15.45 13.79 3.22
CA GLY A 297 16.62 13.35 2.47
C GLY A 297 17.90 13.81 3.13
N VAL A 298 18.90 12.94 3.21
CA VAL A 298 20.23 13.25 3.74
C VAL A 298 21.28 12.79 2.73
N GLY A 299 21.93 13.76 2.09
CA GLY A 299 23.07 13.54 1.20
C GLY A 299 24.37 13.57 2.00
N VAL A 300 25.21 12.57 1.81
CA VAL A 300 26.38 12.30 2.65
C VAL A 300 27.63 12.19 1.78
N ARG A 301 28.72 12.82 2.20
CA ARG A 301 30.02 12.68 1.55
C ARG A 301 30.66 11.33 1.87
N GLY A 302 31.40 10.81 0.90
CA GLY A 302 32.23 9.63 1.05
C GLY A 302 31.65 8.41 0.35
N VAL A 303 32.39 7.31 0.45
CA VAL A 303 31.97 6.03 -0.11
C VAL A 303 30.91 5.42 0.80
N ARG A 304 29.85 4.88 0.21
CA ARG A 304 28.82 4.12 0.92
C ARG A 304 29.47 3.06 1.83
N PRO A 305 29.16 3.03 3.13
CA PRO A 305 29.78 2.06 4.05
C PRO A 305 29.42 0.60 3.74
N GLU A 306 30.36 -0.31 4.00
CA GLU A 306 30.16 -1.77 3.81
C GLU A 306 28.99 -2.32 4.65
N ARG A 307 28.82 -1.81 5.89
CA ARG A 307 27.67 -2.16 6.75
C ARG A 307 26.31 -1.86 6.12
N ILE A 308 26.24 -0.87 5.23
CA ILE A 308 25.04 -0.55 4.45
C ILE A 308 24.94 -1.53 3.28
N GLY A 309 26.00 -1.65 2.48
CA GLY A 309 26.05 -2.61 1.38
C GLY A 309 24.93 -2.40 0.36
N ASP A 310 24.35 -3.49 -0.12
CA ASP A 310 23.30 -3.57 -1.15
C ASP A 310 21.87 -3.37 -0.63
N LYS A 311 21.71 -2.95 0.64
CA LYS A 311 20.40 -2.70 1.24
C LYS A 311 19.56 -1.74 0.39
N CYS A 312 18.32 -2.13 0.11
CA CYS A 312 17.34 -1.29 -0.57
C CYS A 312 16.64 -0.39 0.46
N TRP A 313 15.63 -0.92 1.15
CA TRP A 313 14.92 -0.24 2.22
C TRP A 313 14.92 -1.03 3.53
N LEU A 314 14.77 -0.29 4.62
CA LEU A 314 14.99 -0.73 5.99
C LEU A 314 13.82 -0.29 6.87
N TYR A 315 13.41 -1.15 7.79
CA TYR A 315 12.26 -0.94 8.67
C TYR A 315 12.70 -0.72 10.12
N PHE A 316 12.05 0.20 10.82
CA PHE A 316 12.45 0.63 12.17
C PHE A 316 11.26 0.57 13.13
N PRO A 317 11.04 -0.57 13.82
CA PRO A 317 10.00 -0.69 14.86
C PRO A 317 10.33 0.09 16.14
N GLU A 318 11.60 0.19 16.52
CA GLU A 318 12.04 0.79 17.80
C GLU A 318 11.84 2.31 17.82
N ASP A 319 11.77 2.88 19.03
CA ASP A 319 11.54 4.31 19.29
C ASP A 319 12.83 5.16 19.30
N ASN A 320 13.98 4.54 19.06
CA ASN A 320 15.28 5.22 18.93
C ASN A 320 15.45 6.03 17.63
N ALA A 321 14.46 5.99 16.73
CA ALA A 321 14.40 6.78 15.51
C ALA A 321 12.94 7.17 15.18
N PRO A 322 12.68 8.41 14.71
CA PRO A 322 11.31 8.85 14.42
C PRO A 322 10.72 8.22 13.14
N PHE A 323 11.58 7.87 12.18
CA PHE A 323 11.19 7.30 10.90
C PHE A 323 10.79 5.82 11.03
N TYR A 324 9.82 5.41 10.22
CA TYR A 324 9.43 3.99 10.13
C TYR A 324 10.23 3.26 9.05
N ARG A 325 10.68 3.98 8.02
CA ARG A 325 11.43 3.43 6.88
C ARG A 325 12.59 4.34 6.51
N ALA A 326 13.70 3.72 6.12
CA ALA A 326 14.83 4.36 5.45
C ALA A 326 15.13 3.63 4.14
N THR A 327 15.48 4.37 3.10
CA THR A 327 15.87 3.85 1.78
C THR A 327 17.26 4.37 1.45
N ILE A 328 18.17 3.48 1.06
CA ILE A 328 19.50 3.88 0.57
C ILE A 328 19.33 4.27 -0.90
N PHE A 329 18.82 5.48 -1.14
CA PHE A 329 18.31 5.87 -2.46
C PHE A 329 19.40 5.92 -3.54
N SER A 330 20.63 6.23 -3.13
CA SER A 330 21.83 6.11 -3.97
C SER A 330 22.17 4.69 -4.46
N ASN A 331 21.58 3.64 -3.87
CA ASN A 331 21.74 2.27 -4.37
C ASN A 331 20.91 2.00 -5.61
N TYR A 332 19.84 2.76 -5.84
CA TYR A 332 18.90 2.49 -6.92
C TYR A 332 19.41 2.97 -8.27
N SER A 333 20.16 4.07 -8.27
CA SER A 333 20.87 4.56 -9.44
C SER A 333 22.09 5.40 -9.04
N PRO A 334 23.22 5.30 -9.76
CA PRO A 334 24.36 6.19 -9.59
C PRO A 334 24.03 7.67 -9.89
N TYR A 335 22.92 7.94 -10.59
CA TYR A 335 22.48 9.27 -11.00
C TYR A 335 21.50 9.93 -10.02
N ASN A 336 21.17 9.27 -8.89
CA ASN A 336 20.33 9.84 -7.83
C ASN A 336 21.09 10.82 -6.90
N GLN A 337 22.38 11.02 -7.15
CA GLN A 337 23.27 11.90 -6.41
C GLN A 337 24.25 12.57 -7.39
N PRO A 338 24.92 13.66 -6.98
CA PRO A 338 25.91 14.33 -7.81
C PRO A 338 27.03 13.39 -8.27
N ASP A 339 27.54 13.65 -9.46
CA ASP A 339 28.66 12.88 -10.02
C ASP A 339 29.88 12.94 -9.09
N LYS A 340 30.67 11.86 -9.09
CA LYS A 340 31.93 11.73 -8.34
C LYS A 340 32.97 12.79 -8.74
N THR A 341 32.81 13.41 -9.91
CA THR A 341 33.66 14.47 -10.46
C THR A 341 33.24 15.88 -10.00
N ALA A 342 32.05 16.04 -9.42
CA ALA A 342 31.68 17.27 -8.72
C ALA A 342 32.65 17.46 -7.53
N LYS A 343 33.10 18.70 -7.30
CA LYS A 343 34.19 18.99 -6.35
C LYS A 343 33.95 18.30 -5.00
N GLU A 344 34.83 17.34 -4.69
CA GLU A 344 34.95 16.57 -3.43
C GLU A 344 34.00 15.36 -3.21
N GLY A 345 33.51 14.68 -4.27
CA GLY A 345 32.84 13.36 -4.15
C GLY A 345 33.77 12.20 -3.72
N PRO A 346 33.29 10.95 -3.63
CA PRO A 346 31.94 10.47 -3.99
C PRO A 346 30.89 10.82 -2.93
N TYR A 347 29.62 10.57 -3.28
CA TYR A 347 28.46 10.81 -2.41
C TYR A 347 27.55 9.58 -2.35
N TRP A 348 26.75 9.49 -1.30
CA TRP A 348 25.63 8.58 -1.17
C TRP A 348 24.47 9.28 -0.46
N SER A 349 23.28 8.69 -0.50
CA SER A 349 22.07 9.31 0.04
C SER A 349 21.17 8.32 0.77
N ILE A 350 20.54 8.84 1.82
CA ILE A 350 19.49 8.16 2.59
C ILE A 350 18.23 9.00 2.50
N MET A 351 17.11 8.34 2.22
CA MET A 351 15.78 8.92 2.29
C MET A 351 15.02 8.24 3.42
N VAL A 352 14.44 9.01 4.35
CA VAL A 352 13.63 8.48 5.45
C VAL A 352 12.21 9.02 5.42
N GLU A 353 11.30 8.24 5.97
CA GLU A 353 9.88 8.55 6.00
C GLU A 353 9.33 8.52 7.43
N VAL A 354 8.61 9.59 7.78
CA VAL A 354 7.98 9.77 9.09
C VAL A 354 6.50 10.07 8.87
N SER A 355 5.63 9.32 9.54
CA SER A 355 4.19 9.55 9.49
C SER A 355 3.73 10.53 10.57
N GLU A 356 2.72 11.32 10.25
CA GLU A 356 2.05 12.28 11.13
C GLU A 356 0.54 12.06 11.07
N SER A 357 -0.15 12.15 12.21
CA SER A 357 -1.61 12.22 12.28
C SER A 357 -2.04 12.88 13.60
N SER A 358 -3.36 13.08 13.78
CA SER A 358 -3.92 13.48 15.08
C SER A 358 -3.62 12.51 16.23
N LYS A 359 -3.26 11.25 15.95
CA LYS A 359 -2.89 10.22 16.93
C LYS A 359 -1.38 10.04 17.10
N LYS A 360 -0.58 10.68 16.24
CA LYS A 360 0.89 10.67 16.28
C LYS A 360 1.40 12.02 15.77
N PRO A 361 1.32 13.08 16.60
CA PRO A 361 1.77 14.41 16.21
C PRO A 361 3.29 14.42 15.95
N VAL A 362 3.73 15.32 15.09
CA VAL A 362 5.14 15.52 14.75
C VAL A 362 5.51 16.99 14.93
N GLU A 363 6.58 17.25 15.66
CA GLU A 363 7.16 18.59 15.78
C GLU A 363 8.04 18.87 14.54
N GLN A 364 7.49 19.59 13.57
CA GLN A 364 8.14 19.80 12.28
C GLN A 364 9.46 20.59 12.40
N SER A 365 9.57 21.47 13.38
CA SER A 365 10.76 22.32 13.56
C SER A 365 12.01 21.54 13.97
N THR A 366 11.85 20.40 14.67
CA THR A 366 12.97 19.55 15.12
C THR A 366 13.13 18.29 14.28
N LEU A 367 12.12 17.93 13.49
CA LEU A 367 12.05 16.64 12.79
C LEU A 367 13.29 16.26 11.99
N LEU A 368 13.88 17.21 11.23
CA LEU A 368 15.09 16.97 10.44
C LEU A 368 16.26 16.54 11.34
N LYS A 369 16.47 17.27 12.45
CA LYS A 369 17.51 16.97 13.44
C LYS A 369 17.24 15.63 14.12
N ASP A 370 15.99 15.37 14.48
CA ASP A 370 15.59 14.12 15.12
C ASP A 370 15.78 12.92 14.19
N CYS A 371 15.54 13.09 12.88
CA CYS A 371 15.84 12.09 11.87
C CYS A 371 17.34 11.83 11.75
N ILE A 372 18.18 12.87 11.69
CA ILE A 372 19.65 12.71 11.65
C ILE A 372 20.15 11.99 12.90
N GLN A 373 19.64 12.35 14.08
CA GLN A 373 19.98 11.64 15.32
C GLN A 373 19.51 10.18 15.28
N GLY A 374 18.31 9.91 14.74
CA GLY A 374 17.81 8.56 14.53
C GLY A 374 18.69 7.74 13.57
N LEU A 375 19.23 8.36 12.52
CA LEU A 375 20.19 7.72 11.61
C LEU A 375 21.49 7.33 12.33
N VAL A 376 21.96 8.14 13.28
CA VAL A 376 23.11 7.80 14.13
C VAL A 376 22.76 6.68 15.11
N ASN A 377 21.63 6.78 15.81
CA ASN A 377 21.16 5.78 16.78
C ASN A 377 20.97 4.39 16.17
N THR A 378 20.73 4.33 14.86
CA THR A 378 20.48 3.10 14.11
C THR A 378 21.71 2.58 13.34
N ASP A 379 22.88 3.17 13.56
CA ASP A 379 24.14 2.90 12.86
C ASP A 379 24.07 3.09 11.33
N LEU A 380 23.10 3.85 10.83
CA LEU A 380 23.07 4.23 9.42
C LEU A 380 24.13 5.31 9.15
N LEU A 381 24.23 6.31 10.02
CA LEU A 381 25.28 7.31 10.02
C LEU A 381 26.22 7.13 11.21
N LYS A 382 27.48 7.52 11.03
CA LYS A 382 28.39 7.80 12.14
C LYS A 382 28.26 9.27 12.56
N PRO A 383 28.63 9.62 13.80
CA PRO A 383 28.62 11.02 14.26
C PRO A 383 29.52 11.97 13.44
N ASP A 384 30.54 11.43 12.78
CA ASP A 384 31.52 12.16 11.97
C ASP A 384 31.25 12.08 10.45
N ASP A 385 30.17 11.42 10.01
CA ASP A 385 29.78 11.43 8.60
C ASP A 385 29.38 12.87 8.18
N GLU A 386 29.98 13.37 7.10
CA GLU A 386 29.75 14.73 6.61
C GLU A 386 28.45 14.81 5.78
N ILE A 387 27.45 15.48 6.32
CA ILE A 387 26.20 15.77 5.62
C ILE A 387 26.41 16.98 4.69
N VAL A 388 26.19 16.77 3.40
CA VAL A 388 26.41 17.79 2.35
C VAL A 388 25.11 18.31 1.75
N SER A 389 23.98 17.64 1.97
CA SER A 389 22.67 18.08 1.51
C SER A 389 21.59 17.57 2.44
N THR A 390 20.54 18.37 2.64
CA THR A 390 19.35 17.99 3.40
C THR A 390 18.11 18.37 2.64
N TYR A 391 17.09 17.54 2.71
CA TYR A 391 15.78 17.75 2.11
C TYR A 391 14.69 17.45 3.13
N HIS A 392 13.61 18.22 3.11
CA HIS A 392 12.40 17.94 3.89
C HIS A 392 11.19 18.46 3.14
N ARG A 393 10.21 17.58 2.91
CA ARG A 393 8.90 17.95 2.38
C ARG A 393 7.81 17.20 3.13
N ARG A 394 6.74 17.92 3.46
CA ARG A 394 5.52 17.39 4.08
C ARG A 394 4.46 17.17 3.00
N PHE A 395 3.92 15.97 2.94
CA PHE A 395 2.79 15.59 2.08
C PHE A 395 1.57 15.34 2.97
N ASP A 396 0.59 16.23 2.88
CA ASP A 396 -0.60 16.21 3.74
C ASP A 396 -1.34 14.88 3.65
N HIS A 397 -1.71 14.46 2.45
CA HIS A 397 -2.24 13.13 2.16
C HIS A 397 -1.10 12.19 1.76
N GLY A 398 -0.54 11.46 2.74
CA GLY A 398 0.51 10.47 2.53
C GLY A 398 -0.04 9.05 2.34
N TYR A 399 -0.74 8.52 3.33
CA TYR A 399 -1.39 7.20 3.28
C TYR A 399 -2.91 7.27 3.50
N PRO A 400 -3.73 6.68 2.62
CA PRO A 400 -5.15 6.47 2.88
C PRO A 400 -5.30 5.32 3.89
N THR A 401 -5.66 5.63 5.12
CA THR A 401 -5.66 4.63 6.20
C THR A 401 -6.82 3.65 6.04
N PRO A 402 -6.57 2.33 6.07
CA PRO A 402 -7.62 1.32 6.11
C PRO A 402 -8.26 1.25 7.51
N SER A 403 -8.95 2.33 7.90
CA SER A 403 -9.69 2.40 9.17
C SER A 403 -10.88 1.44 9.16
N LEU A 404 -11.37 1.08 10.34
CA LEU A 404 -12.53 0.18 10.49
C LEU A 404 -13.77 0.66 9.74
N GLY A 405 -14.02 1.98 9.73
CA GLY A 405 -15.17 2.60 9.08
C GLY A 405 -15.00 2.92 7.58
N ARG A 406 -13.80 2.70 7.00
CA ARG A 406 -13.49 3.13 5.63
C ARG A 406 -14.49 2.62 4.61
N GLU A 407 -14.79 1.31 4.60
CA GLU A 407 -15.66 0.74 3.58
C GLU A 407 -17.11 1.20 3.69
N ALA A 408 -17.63 1.43 4.90
CA ALA A 408 -18.97 1.98 5.07
C ALA A 408 -19.09 3.35 4.40
N VAL A 409 -18.06 4.20 4.56
CA VAL A 409 -18.00 5.51 3.90
C VAL A 409 -17.89 5.36 2.37
N LEU A 410 -16.97 4.52 1.88
CA LEU A 410 -16.73 4.38 0.44
C LEU A 410 -17.89 3.71 -0.32
N GLN A 411 -18.62 2.79 0.31
CA GLN A 411 -19.79 2.12 -0.27
C GLN A 411 -20.96 3.07 -0.50
N GLU A 412 -21.02 4.19 0.21
CA GLU A 412 -22.00 5.25 -0.04
C GLU A 412 -21.43 6.34 -0.96
N LEU A 413 -20.17 6.75 -0.72
CA LEU A 413 -19.56 7.91 -1.38
C LEU A 413 -19.27 7.66 -2.86
N LEU A 414 -18.64 6.53 -3.20
CA LEU A 414 -18.23 6.27 -4.58
C LEU A 414 -19.42 6.06 -5.52
N PRO A 415 -20.50 5.32 -5.14
CA PRO A 415 -21.70 5.24 -5.96
C PRO A 415 -22.41 6.59 -6.12
N ALA A 416 -22.50 7.41 -5.07
CA ALA A 416 -23.12 8.73 -5.16
C ALA A 416 -22.40 9.68 -6.14
N LEU A 417 -21.07 9.57 -6.23
CA LEU A 417 -20.29 10.29 -7.25
C LEU A 417 -20.50 9.68 -8.65
N LEU A 418 -20.57 8.35 -8.76
CA LEU A 418 -20.79 7.66 -10.02
C LEU A 418 -22.17 7.98 -10.64
N ASP A 419 -23.21 8.12 -9.82
CA ASP A 419 -24.55 8.53 -10.24
C ASP A 419 -24.56 9.94 -10.88
N LYS A 420 -23.61 10.79 -10.49
CA LYS A 420 -23.36 12.11 -11.08
C LYS A 420 -22.42 12.05 -12.30
N GLY A 421 -21.99 10.85 -12.72
CA GLY A 421 -21.06 10.63 -13.82
C GLY A 421 -19.59 10.89 -13.46
N ILE A 422 -19.24 10.84 -12.17
CA ILE A 422 -17.91 11.13 -11.64
C ILE A 422 -17.23 9.85 -11.14
N TYR A 423 -16.13 9.48 -11.78
CA TYR A 423 -15.26 8.37 -11.44
C TYR A 423 -14.12 8.89 -10.55
N SER A 424 -14.32 8.88 -9.23
CA SER A 424 -13.26 9.20 -8.27
C SER A 424 -12.34 7.99 -8.07
N ARG A 425 -11.07 8.07 -8.51
CA ARG A 425 -10.14 6.93 -8.62
C ARG A 425 -8.72 7.29 -8.21
N GLY A 426 -7.92 6.28 -7.88
CA GLY A 426 -6.51 6.44 -7.50
C GLY A 426 -6.30 6.45 -5.99
N ARG A 427 -5.05 6.56 -5.54
CA ARG A 427 -4.65 6.40 -4.11
C ARG A 427 -5.59 7.12 -3.13
N PHE A 428 -5.89 8.39 -3.37
CA PHE A 428 -6.82 9.18 -2.56
C PHE A 428 -8.15 9.47 -3.25
N GLY A 429 -8.30 9.17 -4.54
CA GLY A 429 -9.60 9.27 -5.21
C GLY A 429 -10.54 8.12 -4.83
N SER A 430 -10.01 6.90 -4.66
CA SER A 430 -10.76 5.74 -4.16
C SER A 430 -10.41 5.33 -2.73
N TRP A 431 -9.34 5.88 -2.14
CA TRP A 431 -8.94 5.70 -0.72
C TRP A 431 -8.61 4.25 -0.29
N ARG A 432 -8.37 3.35 -1.25
CA ARG A 432 -8.02 1.94 -0.98
C ARG A 432 -6.51 1.73 -1.12
N TYR A 433 -5.82 1.65 0.01
CA TYR A 433 -4.36 1.45 0.05
C TYR A 433 -3.89 0.17 -0.65
N GLU A 434 -4.65 -0.91 -0.51
CA GLU A 434 -4.34 -2.23 -1.07
C GLU A 434 -4.16 -2.21 -2.59
N VAL A 435 -4.78 -1.23 -3.27
CA VAL A 435 -4.64 -0.92 -4.70
C VAL A 435 -4.19 0.53 -4.92
N GLY A 436 -3.32 1.00 -4.03
CA GLY A 436 -2.79 2.36 -4.00
C GLY A 436 -1.30 2.48 -4.40
N ASN A 437 -0.71 1.43 -4.97
CA ASN A 437 0.63 1.50 -5.57
C ASN A 437 0.55 2.16 -6.96
N GLN A 438 1.71 2.36 -7.61
CA GLN A 438 1.81 3.00 -8.92
C GLN A 438 1.08 2.24 -10.03
N ASP A 439 1.30 0.93 -10.13
CA ASP A 439 0.68 0.06 -11.13
C ASP A 439 -0.84 -0.05 -10.92
N HIS A 440 -1.27 -0.29 -9.69
CA HIS A 440 -2.70 -0.26 -9.35
C HIS A 440 -3.34 1.09 -9.67
N SER A 441 -2.69 2.18 -9.27
CA SER A 441 -3.19 3.54 -9.49
C SER A 441 -3.33 3.82 -10.98
N PHE A 442 -2.33 3.48 -11.79
CA PHE A 442 -2.38 3.60 -13.25
C PHE A 442 -3.54 2.80 -13.82
N MET A 443 -3.69 1.53 -13.41
CA MET A 443 -4.75 0.66 -13.88
C MET A 443 -6.14 1.08 -13.42
N LEU A 444 -6.29 1.73 -12.27
CA LEU A 444 -7.57 2.36 -11.86
C LEU A 444 -8.02 3.43 -12.86
N GLY A 445 -7.08 4.16 -13.46
CA GLY A 445 -7.38 5.11 -14.53
C GLY A 445 -7.74 4.43 -15.85
N VAL A 446 -6.95 3.42 -16.23
CA VAL A 446 -7.17 2.62 -17.45
C VAL A 446 -8.54 1.96 -17.41
N GLU A 447 -8.87 1.28 -16.31
CA GLU A 447 -10.14 0.57 -16.13
C GLU A 447 -11.33 1.52 -16.04
N ALA A 448 -11.17 2.72 -15.46
CA ALA A 448 -12.22 3.73 -15.47
C ALA A 448 -12.51 4.23 -16.88
N ALA A 449 -11.48 4.51 -17.68
CA ALA A 449 -11.64 4.88 -19.09
C ALA A 449 -12.31 3.76 -19.90
N ASP A 450 -11.88 2.51 -19.69
CA ASP A 450 -12.49 1.34 -20.33
C ASP A 450 -13.93 1.08 -19.87
N ASN A 451 -14.26 1.33 -18.61
CA ASN A 451 -15.63 1.23 -18.13
C ASN A 451 -16.53 2.26 -18.83
N ILE A 452 -16.05 3.50 -18.96
CA ILE A 452 -16.79 4.58 -19.62
C ILE A 452 -17.04 4.26 -21.10
N VAL A 453 -16.03 3.76 -21.82
CA VAL A 453 -16.11 3.58 -23.27
C VAL A 453 -16.66 2.21 -23.66
N ASN A 454 -16.16 1.15 -23.03
CA ASN A 454 -16.39 -0.24 -23.43
C ASN A 454 -17.28 -1.01 -22.45
N GLY A 455 -17.67 -0.42 -21.32
CA GLY A 455 -18.46 -1.10 -20.29
C GLY A 455 -17.68 -2.19 -19.53
N ALA A 456 -16.34 -2.14 -19.56
CA ALA A 456 -15.51 -3.13 -18.87
C ALA A 456 -15.65 -3.05 -17.34
N ALA A 457 -15.39 -4.17 -16.65
CA ALA A 457 -15.40 -4.20 -15.20
C ALA A 457 -14.18 -3.48 -14.59
N GLU A 458 -14.40 -2.71 -13.53
CA GLU A 458 -13.34 -2.07 -12.73
C GLU A 458 -12.82 -3.07 -11.67
N LEU A 459 -12.01 -4.03 -12.13
CA LEU A 459 -11.49 -5.14 -11.33
C LEU A 459 -10.56 -4.67 -10.22
N THR A 460 -9.64 -3.76 -10.53
CA THR A 460 -8.66 -3.24 -9.57
C THR A 460 -9.35 -2.47 -8.45
N LEU A 461 -10.42 -1.72 -8.77
CA LEU A 461 -11.16 -0.97 -7.76
C LEU A 461 -11.88 -1.90 -6.77
N ASN A 462 -12.62 -2.87 -7.30
CA ASN A 462 -13.64 -3.60 -6.53
C ASN A 462 -13.18 -4.97 -6.04
N TYR A 463 -12.14 -5.54 -6.64
CA TYR A 463 -11.64 -6.88 -6.33
C TYR A 463 -10.11 -6.90 -6.16
N PRO A 464 -9.56 -6.23 -5.12
CA PRO A 464 -8.12 -6.19 -4.86
C PRO A 464 -7.45 -7.58 -4.83
N ASP A 465 -8.08 -8.55 -4.16
CA ASP A 465 -7.54 -9.92 -4.06
C ASP A 465 -7.48 -10.61 -5.44
N PHE A 466 -8.45 -10.33 -6.33
CA PHE A 466 -8.49 -10.92 -7.66
C PHE A 466 -7.32 -10.43 -8.51
N VAL A 467 -7.06 -9.13 -8.54
CA VAL A 467 -6.00 -8.56 -9.38
C VAL A 467 -4.61 -8.80 -8.82
N ASN A 468 -4.47 -8.88 -7.49
CA ASN A 468 -3.18 -9.15 -6.84
C ASN A 468 -2.79 -10.63 -6.91
N GLY A 469 -3.75 -11.55 -6.81
CA GLY A 469 -3.50 -12.99 -6.85
C GLY A 469 -3.30 -13.59 -8.24
N ARG A 470 -3.05 -12.76 -9.27
CA ARG A 470 -2.89 -13.21 -10.65
C ARG A 470 -1.95 -12.31 -11.46
N LYS A 471 -1.49 -12.81 -12.60
CA LYS A 471 -0.91 -11.99 -13.67
C LYS A 471 -2.04 -11.49 -14.57
N ASN A 472 -2.12 -10.17 -14.77
CA ASN A 472 -3.15 -9.54 -15.61
C ASN A 472 -2.57 -9.23 -16.99
N ASP A 473 -2.72 -10.19 -17.91
CA ASP A 473 -2.04 -10.19 -19.21
C ASP A 473 -2.96 -9.86 -20.38
N GLU A 474 -4.28 -9.78 -20.16
CA GLU A 474 -5.29 -9.64 -21.21
C GLU A 474 -5.26 -8.29 -21.92
N ARG A 475 -5.14 -7.21 -21.16
CA ARG A 475 -5.12 -5.84 -21.69
C ARG A 475 -3.69 -5.46 -22.04
N ARG A 476 -3.47 -4.95 -23.25
CA ARG A 476 -2.16 -4.56 -23.78
C ARG A 476 -2.21 -3.15 -24.39
N LEU A 477 -1.06 -2.48 -24.49
CA LEU A 477 -0.98 -1.16 -25.13
C LEU A 477 -1.24 -1.22 -26.65
N VAL A 478 -1.07 -2.40 -27.25
CA VAL A 478 -1.51 -2.70 -28.62
C VAL A 478 -2.52 -3.85 -28.55
N GLU A 479 -3.77 -3.56 -28.86
CA GLU A 479 -4.88 -4.51 -28.91
C GLU A 479 -5.22 -4.88 -30.37
N GLY A 480 -5.90 -6.03 -30.55
CA GLY A 480 -6.35 -6.48 -31.87
C GLY A 480 -7.15 -5.43 -32.66
N ALA A 481 -7.92 -4.59 -31.96
CA ALA A 481 -8.68 -3.50 -32.59
C ALA A 481 -7.79 -2.46 -33.32
N GLN A 482 -6.56 -2.20 -32.85
CA GLN A 482 -5.60 -1.34 -33.56
C GLN A 482 -4.90 -2.06 -34.70
N LEU A 483 -4.72 -3.38 -34.59
CA LEU A 483 -4.15 -4.20 -35.67
C LEU A 483 -5.11 -4.31 -36.86
N ASP A 484 -6.42 -4.40 -36.59
CA ASP A 484 -7.44 -4.42 -37.63
C ASP A 484 -7.57 -3.05 -38.32
N GLY A 485 -7.46 -1.94 -37.58
CA GLY A 485 -7.50 -0.58 -38.10
C GLY A 485 -6.23 -0.10 -38.83
N SER A 486 -5.11 -0.81 -38.70
CA SER A 486 -3.86 -0.52 -39.42
C SER A 486 -3.67 -1.36 -40.68
N SER A 487 -4.66 -2.20 -41.02
CA SER A 487 -4.68 -3.01 -42.24
C SER A 487 -5.38 -2.29 -43.41
N ASP A 488 -4.75 -1.25 -43.96
CA ASP A 488 -5.14 -0.70 -45.26
C ASP A 488 -4.04 -0.95 -46.30
N GLY A 489 -4.34 -1.84 -47.26
CA GLY A 489 -3.66 -1.88 -48.56
C GLY A 489 -3.02 -3.21 -48.98
N SER A 490 -3.85 -4.07 -49.58
CA SER A 490 -3.56 -5.06 -50.65
C SER A 490 -3.77 -6.54 -50.28
N GLY A 491 -4.81 -7.14 -50.88
CA GLY A 491 -5.04 -8.58 -50.89
C GLY A 491 -6.51 -8.94 -51.09
N ASP A 492 -6.95 -8.99 -52.35
CA ASP A 492 -8.19 -9.65 -52.75
C ASP A 492 -8.21 -11.10 -52.25
N GLY A 493 -9.26 -11.47 -51.53
CA GLY A 493 -9.47 -12.82 -51.03
C GLY A 493 -10.69 -12.92 -50.12
N ALA A 494 -11.87 -13.06 -50.71
CA ALA A 494 -13.12 -13.26 -49.98
C ALA A 494 -13.04 -14.49 -49.05
N ALA A 495 -13.05 -14.26 -47.73
CA ALA A 495 -13.30 -15.27 -46.73
C ALA A 495 -14.58 -14.89 -45.97
N VAL A 496 -15.66 -15.62 -46.26
CA VAL A 496 -16.93 -15.55 -45.53
C VAL A 496 -16.73 -16.15 -44.14
N LEU A 497 -16.88 -15.34 -43.09
CA LEU A 497 -16.99 -15.81 -41.71
C LEU A 497 -18.46 -15.79 -41.25
N PRO A 498 -18.90 -16.77 -40.45
CA PRO A 498 -20.31 -16.95 -40.10
C PRO A 498 -20.74 -15.98 -38.99
N ALA A 499 -22.00 -15.54 -39.09
CA ALA A 499 -22.66 -14.68 -38.11
C ALA A 499 -22.71 -15.33 -36.70
N PRO A 500 -22.55 -14.56 -35.61
CA PRO A 500 -22.70 -15.09 -34.27
C PRO A 500 -24.17 -15.42 -33.99
N SER A 501 -24.42 -16.67 -33.65
CA SER A 501 -25.73 -17.17 -33.21
C SER A 501 -26.16 -16.50 -31.91
N CYS A 502 -27.29 -15.79 -31.96
CA CYS A 502 -28.04 -15.33 -30.80
C CYS A 502 -28.34 -16.50 -29.85
N LEU A 503 -27.65 -16.56 -28.71
CA LEU A 503 -28.06 -17.41 -27.60
C LEU A 503 -29.27 -16.78 -26.90
N ARG A 504 -30.40 -17.48 -27.06
CA ARG A 504 -31.69 -17.21 -26.42
C ARG A 504 -31.54 -17.17 -24.89
N ARG A 505 -32.01 -16.09 -24.28
CA ARG A 505 -32.33 -16.03 -22.84
C ARG A 505 -33.51 -16.96 -22.54
N PRO A 506 -33.50 -17.74 -21.45
CA PRO A 506 -34.72 -18.38 -20.98
C PRO A 506 -35.58 -17.36 -20.21
N ALA A 507 -36.86 -17.32 -20.54
CA ALA A 507 -37.90 -16.56 -19.88
C ALA A 507 -38.43 -17.29 -18.63
N CYS A 508 -38.70 -16.55 -17.55
CA CYS A 508 -39.76 -16.73 -16.53
C CYS A 508 -39.42 -15.78 -15.35
N ALA A 509 -40.32 -15.04 -14.70
CA ALA A 509 -41.76 -14.89 -14.80
C ALA A 509 -42.16 -13.51 -14.25
N VAL A 510 -43.17 -12.89 -14.88
CA VAL A 510 -43.85 -11.66 -14.46
C VAL A 510 -45.17 -12.05 -13.81
N LEU A 511 -45.52 -11.46 -12.66
CA LEU A 511 -46.89 -11.35 -12.12
C LEU A 511 -47.00 -10.06 -11.26
N PRO A 512 -48.20 -9.47 -11.09
CA PRO A 512 -48.51 -8.19 -11.73
C PRO A 512 -48.81 -7.03 -10.76
N ALA A 513 -48.83 -5.82 -11.34
CA ALA A 513 -49.34 -4.59 -10.74
C ALA A 513 -50.89 -4.59 -10.68
N LEU A 514 -51.43 -4.02 -9.60
CA LEU A 514 -52.83 -3.63 -9.44
C LEU A 514 -52.89 -2.11 -9.32
N SER A 515 -53.78 -1.49 -10.09
CA SER A 515 -53.94 -0.04 -10.20
C SER A 515 -55.26 0.45 -9.58
N CYS A 516 -55.23 1.75 -9.24
CA CYS A 516 -56.32 2.72 -9.20
C CYS A 516 -57.31 2.72 -8.03
N LEU A 517 -57.40 3.88 -7.36
CA LEU A 517 -58.59 4.74 -7.38
C LEU A 517 -58.20 6.21 -7.04
N ARG A 518 -58.71 7.15 -7.86
CA ARG A 518 -58.65 8.63 -7.74
C ARG A 518 -59.77 9.14 -6.82
N PHE A 519 -59.73 10.33 -6.19
CA PHE A 519 -60.08 11.71 -6.65
C PHE A 519 -60.36 12.60 -5.37
N PRO A 520 -60.66 13.92 -5.39
CA PRO A 520 -59.75 15.09 -5.52
C PRO A 520 -60.04 16.26 -4.52
N ALA A 521 -59.50 17.46 -4.83
CA ALA A 521 -59.85 18.83 -4.36
C ALA A 521 -59.24 19.29 -3.01
N ASP A 522 -58.85 20.54 -2.72
CA ASP A 522 -58.79 21.83 -3.45
C ASP A 522 -57.98 22.85 -2.59
N SER A 523 -57.57 23.96 -3.23
CA SER A 523 -57.31 25.33 -2.72
C SER A 523 -56.17 25.69 -1.73
N LEU A 524 -55.35 26.65 -2.22
CA LEU A 524 -54.52 27.72 -1.60
C LEU A 524 -55.19 28.49 -0.41
N PRO A 525 -54.59 29.52 0.24
CA PRO A 525 -53.21 30.08 0.23
C PRO A 525 -52.60 30.36 1.64
N ALA A 526 -51.39 30.95 1.66
CA ALA A 526 -50.72 31.58 2.81
C ALA A 526 -51.56 32.68 3.52
N PRO A 527 -51.17 33.13 4.74
CA PRO A 527 -50.43 34.40 4.79
C PRO A 527 -49.39 34.58 5.92
N THR A 528 -48.47 35.51 5.62
CA THR A 528 -47.72 36.47 6.48
C THR A 528 -47.98 36.51 7.99
N SER A 529 -46.90 36.65 8.79
CA SER A 529 -46.51 37.95 9.38
C SER A 529 -45.35 37.80 10.39
N SER A 530 -44.36 38.68 10.21
CA SER A 530 -43.39 39.20 11.18
C SER A 530 -43.95 39.51 12.57
N ILE A 531 -43.13 39.38 13.62
CA ILE A 531 -43.01 40.33 14.76
C ILE A 531 -41.67 40.09 15.49
N ASP A 532 -41.12 41.21 15.95
CA ASP A 532 -39.83 41.49 16.54
C ASP A 532 -39.49 40.84 17.91
N LEU A 533 -38.17 40.83 18.17
CA LEU A 533 -37.43 40.63 19.42
C LEU A 533 -37.91 41.53 20.59
N PRO A 534 -37.67 41.16 21.88
CA PRO A 534 -36.41 41.55 22.56
C PRO A 534 -35.87 40.62 23.70
N ILE A 535 -34.54 40.47 23.68
CA ILE A 535 -33.50 40.56 24.75
C ILE A 535 -33.68 39.87 26.14
N MET A 536 -32.58 39.18 26.53
CA MET A 536 -32.00 38.88 27.87
C MET A 536 -32.31 37.52 28.54
N SER A 537 -31.33 36.61 28.56
CA SER A 537 -30.41 36.44 29.72
C SER A 537 -29.64 35.10 29.66
N THR A 538 -28.46 35.15 30.27
CA THR A 538 -27.37 34.16 30.37
C THR A 538 -27.65 32.96 31.30
N GLN A 539 -27.25 31.75 30.90
CA GLN A 539 -26.94 30.59 31.78
C GLN A 539 -25.83 29.77 31.10
N VAL A 540 -24.57 29.77 31.57
CA VAL A 540 -23.94 29.11 32.74
C VAL A 540 -23.86 27.58 32.60
N ALA A 541 -22.61 27.10 32.51
CA ALA A 541 -22.19 25.71 32.48
C ALA A 541 -22.19 25.05 33.87
N PRO A 542 -22.32 23.72 33.99
CA PRO A 542 -22.30 23.03 35.28
C PRO A 542 -20.86 22.64 35.73
N THR A 543 -20.50 23.07 36.95
CA THR A 543 -19.32 22.64 37.72
C THR A 543 -19.69 21.63 38.80
N ILE A 544 -18.89 20.57 38.95
CA ILE A 544 -18.96 19.54 39.99
C ILE A 544 -18.03 19.94 41.17
N PRO A 545 -18.42 19.75 42.45
CA PRO A 545 -17.71 20.30 43.62
C PRO A 545 -16.56 19.42 44.17
N PRO A 546 -15.57 19.99 44.89
CA PRO A 546 -14.49 19.25 45.53
C PRO A 546 -14.77 18.91 47.01
N ARG A 547 -14.08 17.89 47.55
CA ARG A 547 -14.04 17.51 48.98
C ARG A 547 -12.58 17.33 49.45
N PRO A 548 -12.29 17.31 50.77
CA PRO A 548 -11.47 18.34 51.41
C PRO A 548 -10.10 17.86 51.93
N VAL A 549 -9.29 18.87 52.28
CA VAL A 549 -7.88 18.86 52.73
C VAL A 549 -7.73 18.58 54.24
N LYS A 550 -6.60 17.97 54.65
CA LYS A 550 -5.81 18.25 55.87
C LYS A 550 -4.38 17.74 55.59
N GLY A 551 -3.36 18.57 55.36
CA GLY A 551 -2.60 19.40 56.34
C GLY A 551 -1.40 18.57 56.86
N SER A 552 -0.15 19.01 57.00
CA SER A 552 0.54 20.29 56.84
C SER A 552 2.06 20.07 57.04
N LYS A 553 2.90 21.01 56.56
CA LYS A 553 4.35 21.25 56.85
C LYS A 553 5.34 20.36 56.08
N GLY A 554 6.43 20.85 55.47
CA GLY A 554 7.03 22.18 55.37
C GLY A 554 8.38 22.10 54.61
N SER A 555 8.69 23.17 53.86
CA SER A 555 10.01 23.75 53.52
C SER A 555 11.22 22.88 53.07
N GLU A 556 11.61 23.12 51.81
CA GLU A 556 12.92 23.61 51.32
C GLU A 556 14.29 23.22 51.96
N LYS A 557 15.23 22.97 51.03
CA LYS A 557 16.67 23.31 50.96
C LYS A 557 17.76 22.28 51.33
N ALA A 558 18.65 22.14 50.33
CA ALA A 558 20.13 22.15 50.37
C ALA A 558 20.93 20.90 50.78
N ALA A 559 21.69 20.42 49.78
CA ALA A 559 23.15 20.21 49.75
C ALA A 559 23.89 19.37 50.83
N ALA A 560 24.64 18.40 50.28
CA ALA A 560 26.02 18.01 50.58
C ALA A 560 26.37 17.08 51.77
N HIS A 561 27.23 16.11 51.41
CA HIS A 561 28.19 15.31 52.19
C HIS A 561 27.71 14.17 53.10
N GLY A 562 28.35 13.00 52.94
CA GLY A 562 28.59 12.09 54.05
C GLY A 562 28.62 10.59 53.72
N LEU A 563 29.83 10.10 53.43
CA LEU A 563 30.34 8.72 53.42
C LEU A 563 29.62 7.60 54.22
N SER A 564 29.75 6.40 53.64
CA SER A 564 29.90 5.06 54.26
C SER A 564 28.67 4.34 54.85
N GLN A 565 28.24 3.26 54.20
CA GLN A 565 28.36 1.88 54.73
C GLN A 565 27.89 0.84 53.69
N LEU A 566 28.60 -0.30 53.69
CA LEU A 566 28.44 -1.48 52.85
C LEU A 566 27.59 -2.55 53.59
N SER A 567 27.14 -3.54 52.82
CA SER A 567 26.46 -4.83 53.18
C SER A 567 24.91 -4.76 53.17
N ASP A 568 24.15 -5.70 52.59
CA ASP A 568 24.33 -7.14 52.41
C ASP A 568 23.68 -7.71 51.12
N LEU A 569 24.39 -8.62 50.47
CA LEU A 569 23.91 -9.53 49.42
C LEU A 569 23.47 -10.86 50.06
N PRO A 570 22.28 -11.42 49.74
CA PRO A 570 21.94 -12.78 50.13
C PRO A 570 22.55 -13.84 49.17
N PRO A 571 22.85 -15.07 49.67
CA PRO A 571 23.77 -16.00 49.02
C PRO A 571 23.14 -16.89 47.93
N ARG A 572 23.96 -17.30 46.95
CA ARG A 572 23.69 -18.38 45.99
C ARG A 572 23.79 -19.76 46.66
N PRO A 573 22.94 -20.73 46.32
CA PRO A 573 23.19 -22.14 46.60
C PRO A 573 24.17 -22.77 45.61
N ILE A 574 25.10 -23.56 46.17
CA ILE A 574 26.17 -24.30 45.50
C ILE A 574 25.65 -25.64 44.92
N ALA A 575 26.31 -26.07 43.84
CA ALA A 575 26.10 -27.30 43.09
C ALA A 575 26.14 -28.60 43.93
N LYS A 576 25.24 -29.53 43.61
CA LYS A 576 25.39 -30.96 43.92
C LYS A 576 25.50 -31.76 42.62
N ARG A 577 26.61 -32.47 42.49
CA ARG A 577 26.91 -33.52 41.50
C ARG A 577 27.04 -34.82 42.29
N LEU A 578 26.35 -35.88 41.85
CA LEU A 578 26.43 -37.32 42.18
C LEU A 578 25.03 -37.89 41.79
N ASP A 579 24.83 -39.02 41.13
CA ASP A 579 25.72 -40.05 40.63
C ASP A 579 24.96 -40.89 39.60
N ARG A 580 25.68 -41.69 38.80
CA ARG A 580 25.12 -42.67 37.86
C ARG A 580 24.36 -43.78 38.61
N SER A 581 23.18 -44.16 38.13
CA SER A 581 22.65 -45.51 38.35
C SER A 581 21.69 -45.93 37.22
N VAL A 582 21.64 -47.25 37.06
CA VAL A 582 21.30 -48.03 35.88
C VAL A 582 19.79 -48.26 35.76
N SER A 583 19.29 -48.35 34.52
CA SER A 583 17.91 -48.69 34.16
C SER A 583 17.45 -50.07 34.64
N PRO A 584 16.14 -50.24 34.86
CA PRO A 584 15.35 -51.21 34.10
C PRO A 584 14.08 -50.53 33.55
N GLY A 585 13.80 -50.52 32.25
CA GLY A 585 13.39 -51.70 31.50
C GLY A 585 11.86 -51.76 31.44
N ASN A 586 11.24 -51.00 30.52
CA ASN A 586 9.97 -51.30 29.83
C ASN A 586 9.46 -50.08 29.04
N PHE A 587 9.71 -50.06 27.73
CA PHE A 587 8.91 -49.31 26.76
C PHE A 587 8.49 -50.28 25.63
N PRO A 588 7.24 -50.20 25.14
CA PRO A 588 6.77 -51.04 24.03
C PRO A 588 7.45 -50.67 22.71
N ARG A 589 7.73 -51.68 21.87
CA ARG A 589 8.43 -51.55 20.59
C ARG A 589 7.54 -50.88 19.53
N SER A 590 8.12 -49.93 18.79
CA SER A 590 7.56 -49.30 17.59
C SER A 590 7.74 -50.20 16.35
N PRO A 591 6.77 -50.28 15.42
CA PRO A 591 6.75 -51.24 14.30
C PRO A 591 7.51 -50.76 13.04
N LEU A 592 8.57 -49.97 13.16
CA LEU A 592 9.26 -49.36 12.00
C LEU A 592 10.74 -49.73 11.89
N ASN A 593 11.09 -51.01 12.07
CA ASN A 593 12.41 -51.52 11.73
C ASN A 593 12.29 -52.81 10.90
N GLU A 594 12.32 -52.67 9.57
CA GLU A 594 12.97 -53.66 8.70
C GLU A 594 13.76 -52.94 7.58
N PRO A 595 14.91 -53.50 7.15
CA PRO A 595 15.93 -52.76 6.42
C PRO A 595 15.79 -52.82 4.89
N PHE A 596 16.27 -51.75 4.27
CA PHE A 596 16.53 -51.61 2.83
C PHE A 596 17.44 -52.71 2.29
N ASN A 597 17.03 -53.34 1.17
CA ASN A 597 17.89 -54.12 0.29
C ASN A 597 17.99 -53.45 -1.09
N ALA A 598 19.18 -53.54 -1.69
CA ALA A 598 19.63 -52.74 -2.81
C ALA A 598 19.57 -53.48 -4.17
N LEU A 599 19.28 -52.70 -5.23
CA LEU A 599 19.67 -52.81 -6.66
C LEU A 599 19.01 -53.91 -7.56
N PRO A 600 19.08 -53.82 -8.92
CA PRO A 600 19.51 -52.72 -9.82
C PRO A 600 18.56 -52.40 -11.03
N LEU A 601 18.93 -51.33 -11.74
CA LEU A 601 18.48 -50.82 -13.05
C LEU A 601 18.16 -51.86 -14.15
N THR A 602 17.08 -51.63 -14.92
CA THR A 602 17.07 -51.75 -16.40
C THR A 602 15.99 -50.89 -17.05
N ARG A 603 16.29 -50.50 -18.29
CA ARG A 603 15.67 -49.50 -19.19
C ARG A 603 14.73 -50.20 -20.18
N ALA A 604 13.52 -49.70 -20.44
CA ALA A 604 12.81 -49.84 -21.73
C ALA A 604 11.52 -49.01 -21.80
N THR A 605 11.32 -48.44 -22.99
CA THR A 605 10.23 -47.62 -23.53
C THR A 605 9.02 -48.43 -24.02
N SER A 606 7.78 -47.90 -23.93
CA SER A 606 6.85 -47.65 -25.06
C SER A 606 5.36 -47.54 -24.66
N ARG A 607 4.72 -46.44 -25.14
CA ARG A 607 3.36 -46.23 -25.71
C ARG A 607 2.09 -46.92 -25.17
N ASP A 608 1.13 -46.03 -24.88
CA ASP A 608 -0.30 -45.94 -25.27
C ASP A 608 -1.29 -47.11 -25.16
N GLU A 609 -2.45 -46.73 -24.61
CA GLU A 609 -3.85 -47.09 -24.93
C GLU A 609 -4.73 -47.65 -23.79
N ALA A 610 -6.00 -47.28 -23.93
CA ALA A 610 -7.04 -47.09 -22.92
C ALA A 610 -7.84 -48.37 -22.56
N ALA A 611 -8.43 -48.37 -21.36
CA ALA A 611 -9.85 -48.73 -21.09
C ALA A 611 -10.16 -48.76 -19.58
N GLN A 612 -11.31 -48.19 -19.19
CA GLN A 612 -11.98 -48.38 -17.88
C GLN A 612 -12.67 -49.76 -17.82
N PRO A 613 -13.09 -50.24 -16.62
CA PRO A 613 -14.46 -49.94 -16.13
C PRO A 613 -14.62 -49.76 -14.60
N ASP A 614 -15.71 -49.05 -14.23
CA ASP A 614 -16.65 -49.15 -13.07
C ASP A 614 -16.25 -49.85 -11.75
N THR A 615 -16.72 -49.52 -10.55
CA THR A 615 -17.48 -48.43 -9.89
C THR A 615 -17.36 -48.70 -8.39
N ALA A 616 -17.21 -47.68 -7.54
CA ALA A 616 -17.58 -47.76 -6.12
C ALA A 616 -17.93 -46.37 -5.57
N ARG A 617 -19.16 -46.22 -5.08
CA ARG A 617 -19.75 -44.99 -4.51
C ARG A 617 -18.95 -44.48 -3.30
N ARG A 618 -18.63 -43.19 -3.27
CA ARG A 618 -18.13 -42.45 -2.09
C ARG A 618 -19.23 -41.53 -1.53
N PRO A 619 -19.28 -41.29 -0.20
CA PRO A 619 -20.27 -40.41 0.41
C PRO A 619 -19.95 -38.92 0.19
N SER A 620 -20.98 -38.08 0.40
CA SER A 620 -21.06 -36.65 0.13
C SER A 620 -19.96 -35.80 0.77
N VAL A 621 -19.28 -35.01 -0.07
CA VAL A 621 -18.25 -34.03 0.31
C VAL A 621 -18.91 -32.75 0.85
N GLN A 622 -18.66 -32.47 2.13
CA GLN A 622 -18.81 -31.12 2.69
C GLN A 622 -17.68 -30.23 2.15
N TYR A 623 -18.05 -29.05 1.66
CA TYR A 623 -17.13 -28.04 1.13
C TYR A 623 -16.10 -27.60 2.18
N LEU A 624 -14.82 -27.84 1.90
CA LEU A 624 -13.68 -27.19 2.54
C LEU A 624 -13.05 -26.21 1.53
N PRO A 625 -12.63 -25.00 1.96
CA PRO A 625 -11.98 -24.04 1.06
C PRO A 625 -10.60 -24.55 0.60
N SER A 626 -10.40 -24.41 -0.70
CA SER A 626 -9.20 -24.78 -1.48
C SER A 626 -7.90 -24.28 -0.86
N VAL A 627 -7.03 -25.22 -0.50
CA VAL A 627 -5.61 -25.01 -0.22
C VAL A 627 -4.91 -24.74 -1.55
N GLY A 628 -4.27 -23.59 -1.68
CA GLY A 628 -3.50 -23.20 -2.86
C GLY A 628 -2.41 -24.24 -3.19
N GLN A 629 -2.45 -24.74 -4.43
CA GLN A 629 -1.35 -25.46 -5.05
C GLN A 629 -0.34 -24.45 -5.58
N GLU A 630 0.84 -24.35 -4.97
CA GLU A 630 2.07 -24.04 -5.71
C GLU A 630 3.23 -24.75 -5.02
N GLY A 631 3.65 -25.86 -5.63
CA GLY A 631 4.74 -26.71 -5.16
C GLY A 631 5.20 -27.58 -6.31
N MET A 632 5.68 -26.96 -7.39
CA MET A 632 6.32 -27.62 -8.54
C MET A 632 7.25 -26.63 -9.27
N GLU A 633 8.24 -26.05 -8.61
CA GLU A 633 9.39 -25.44 -9.30
C GLU A 633 10.67 -25.67 -8.46
N TYR A 634 11.11 -26.93 -8.44
CA TYR A 634 12.50 -27.31 -8.19
C TYR A 634 12.84 -28.47 -9.11
N ALA A 635 13.21 -28.13 -10.34
CA ALA A 635 13.94 -28.98 -11.26
C ALA A 635 14.75 -28.05 -12.19
N GLU A 636 15.79 -27.44 -11.64
CA GLU A 636 17.16 -27.33 -12.18
C GLU A 636 18.07 -26.57 -11.20
#